data_AF-A0A200PY79-F1
#
_entry.id   AF-A0A200PY79-F1
#
_cell.length_a   1.000
_cell.length_b   1.000
_cell.length_c   1.000
_cell.angle_alpha   90.00
_cell.angle_beta   90.00
_cell.angle_gamma   90.00
#
_symmetry.space_group_name_H-M   'P 1'
#
loop_
_entity.id
_entity.type
_entity.pdbx_description
1 polymer ?
#
loop_
_entity_poly.entity_id
_entity_poly.type
_entity_poly.pdbx_seq_one_letter_code
_entity_poly.pdbx_strand_id
1 'polypeptide(L)'
;MYEHSTEKGSVWVTLKRSSMKSKLKRDKMVSAGEAIEYRCLVRATDGKKTISTSISAKDQQRFQASYATVLKAHMHALKKRERKDKKKAAEVNNKHEGGLKKPRSTKATS
;
A
#
# COMPACT_ATOMS: atom_id res chain seq x y z
N MET A 1 -15.24 -5.10 -12.51
CA MET A 1 -14.06 -4.39 -13.07
C MET A 1 -13.08 -5.39 -13.63
N TYR A 2 -12.40 -6.19 -12.80
CA TYR A 2 -11.40 -7.15 -13.30
C TYR A 2 -11.94 -8.10 -14.36
N GLU A 3 -13.14 -8.66 -14.19
CA GLU A 3 -13.77 -9.55 -15.17
C GLU A 3 -14.03 -8.88 -16.53
N HIS A 4 -14.40 -7.59 -16.53
CA HIS A 4 -14.64 -6.82 -17.76
C HIS A 4 -13.36 -6.36 -18.47
N SER A 5 -12.23 -6.37 -17.77
CA SER A 5 -10.92 -5.92 -18.30
C SER A 5 -9.92 -7.08 -18.42
N THR A 6 -10.42 -8.31 -18.49
CA THR A 6 -9.61 -9.53 -18.61
C THR A 6 -8.85 -9.60 -19.94
N GLU A 7 -9.56 -9.38 -21.05
CA GLU A 7 -8.97 -9.46 -22.40
C GLU A 7 -8.29 -8.16 -22.82
N LYS A 8 -8.95 -7.02 -22.57
CA LYS A 8 -8.48 -5.69 -22.94
C LYS A 8 -8.85 -4.69 -21.86
N GLY A 9 -7.86 -3.88 -21.49
CA GLY A 9 -8.04 -2.78 -20.55
C GLY A 9 -7.03 -2.83 -19.42
N SER A 10 -7.20 -1.92 -18.47
CA SER A 10 -6.37 -1.85 -17.28
C SER A 10 -7.24 -1.38 -16.14
N VAL A 11 -7.00 -1.95 -14.95
CA VAL A 11 -7.65 -1.51 -13.72
C VAL A 11 -6.61 -0.81 -12.87
N TRP A 12 -6.84 0.47 -12.59
CA TRP A 12 -5.99 1.25 -11.71
C TRP A 12 -6.57 1.26 -10.31
N VAL A 13 -5.76 0.87 -9.33
CA VAL A 13 -6.11 0.93 -7.91
C VAL A 13 -5.15 1.89 -7.21
N THR A 14 -5.68 2.83 -6.44
CA THR A 14 -4.92 3.79 -5.65
C THR A 14 -5.33 3.71 -4.19
N LEU A 15 -4.34 3.67 -3.29
CA LEU A 15 -4.52 3.70 -1.85
C LEU A 15 -3.85 4.97 -1.34
N LYS A 16 -4.61 5.88 -0.73
CA LYS A 16 -4.10 7.18 -0.26
C LYS A 16 -4.58 7.48 1.16
N ARG A 17 -3.67 7.98 2.00
CA ARG A 17 -4.05 8.52 3.32
C ARG A 17 -4.91 9.77 3.14
N SER A 18 -6.09 9.77 3.74
CA SER A 18 -7.06 10.86 3.63
C SER A 18 -7.70 11.14 4.98
N SER A 19 -7.88 12.42 5.31
CA SER A 19 -8.71 12.84 6.46
C SER A 19 -10.19 12.97 6.09
N MET A 20 -10.55 12.73 4.81
CA MET A 20 -11.88 13.03 4.22
C MET A 20 -12.37 14.48 4.38
N LYS A 21 -11.60 15.36 5.01
CA LYS A 21 -11.87 16.78 5.16
C LYS A 21 -11.12 17.59 4.09
N SER A 22 -11.75 18.67 3.63
CA SER A 22 -11.10 19.67 2.78
C SER A 22 -9.92 20.33 3.50
N LYS A 23 -9.00 20.94 2.75
CA LYS A 23 -7.82 21.62 3.34
C LYS A 23 -8.24 22.64 4.40
N LEU A 24 -9.17 23.55 4.04
CA LEU A 24 -9.69 24.56 4.95
C LEU A 24 -10.26 23.99 6.27
N LYS A 25 -11.02 22.88 6.20
CA LYS A 25 -11.55 22.24 7.41
C LYS A 25 -10.43 21.60 8.24
N ARG A 26 -9.45 20.99 7.59
CA ARG A 26 -8.30 20.39 8.26
C ARG A 26 -7.47 21.44 8.98
N ASP A 27 -7.17 22.56 8.32
CA ASP A 27 -6.34 23.62 8.88
C ASP A 27 -7.04 24.24 10.10
N LYS A 28 -8.37 24.42 10.04
CA LYS A 28 -9.18 24.83 11.21
C LYS A 28 -9.13 23.84 12.36
N MET A 29 -9.24 22.53 12.10
CA MET A 29 -9.15 21.49 13.14
C MET A 29 -7.76 21.45 13.77
N VAL A 30 -6.70 21.62 12.97
CA VAL A 30 -5.32 21.72 13.48
C VAL A 30 -5.17 22.96 14.37
N SER A 31 -5.66 24.13 13.94
CA SER A 31 -5.62 25.35 14.75
C SER A 31 -6.45 25.25 16.03
N ALA A 32 -7.54 24.46 16.01
CA ALA A 32 -8.39 24.20 17.17
C ALA A 32 -7.87 23.07 18.08
N GLY A 33 -6.76 22.41 17.74
CA GLY A 33 -6.20 21.30 18.50
C GLY A 33 -7.01 19.99 18.42
N GLU A 34 -7.93 19.87 17.46
CA GLU A 34 -8.76 18.67 17.30
C GLU A 34 -7.99 17.52 16.65
N ALA A 35 -8.20 16.30 17.17
CA ALA A 35 -7.59 15.10 16.61
C ALA A 35 -8.20 14.75 15.24
N ILE A 36 -7.37 14.75 14.20
CA ILE A 36 -7.80 14.36 12.85
C ILE A 36 -7.72 12.84 12.71
N GLU A 37 -8.88 12.20 12.59
CA GLU A 37 -8.94 10.79 12.25
C GLU A 37 -8.55 10.59 10.77
N TYR A 38 -7.42 9.91 10.56
CA TYR A 38 -6.98 9.55 9.21
C TYR A 38 -7.54 8.20 8.81
N ARG A 39 -8.02 8.14 7.57
CA ARG A 39 -8.52 6.93 6.91
C ARG A 39 -7.70 6.62 5.68
N CYS A 40 -7.77 5.37 5.20
CA CYS A 40 -7.24 4.99 3.89
C CYS A 40 -8.35 5.13 2.86
N LEU A 41 -8.17 6.02 1.88
CA LEU A 41 -9.05 6.13 0.72
C LEU A 41 -8.54 5.21 -0.38
N VAL A 42 -9.35 4.22 -0.74
CA VAL A 42 -9.08 3.31 -1.84
C VAL A 42 -9.96 3.66 -3.01
N ARG A 43 -9.38 3.81 -4.20
CA ARG A 43 -10.12 4.02 -5.45
C ARG A 43 -9.69 3.00 -6.48
N ALA A 44 -10.65 2.39 -7.15
CA ALA A 44 -10.41 1.55 -8.32
C ALA A 44 -11.15 2.14 -9.52
N THR A 45 -10.52 2.11 -10.70
CA THR A 45 -11.11 2.56 -11.96
C THR A 45 -10.66 1.71 -13.13
N ASP A 46 -11.57 1.45 -14.06
CA ASP A 46 -11.27 0.84 -15.37
C ASP A 46 -11.20 1.90 -16.50
N GLY A 47 -11.19 3.18 -16.12
CA GLY A 47 -11.29 4.32 -17.04
C GLY A 47 -12.72 4.76 -17.36
N LYS A 48 -13.73 3.91 -17.12
CA LYS A 48 -15.16 4.22 -17.33
C LYS A 48 -15.90 4.35 -16.01
N LYS A 49 -15.81 3.32 -15.17
CA LYS A 49 -16.43 3.25 -13.85
C LYS A 49 -15.36 3.46 -12.80
N THR A 50 -15.69 4.28 -11.79
CA THR A 50 -14.82 4.51 -10.63
C THR A 50 -15.57 4.16 -9.37
N ILE A 51 -14.97 3.31 -8.55
CA ILE A 51 -15.48 2.97 -7.22
C ILE A 51 -14.48 3.48 -6.16
N SER A 52 -15.00 3.90 -5.01
CA SER A 52 -14.18 4.38 -3.91
C SER A 52 -14.69 3.92 -2.57
N THR A 53 -13.80 3.60 -1.65
CA THR A 53 -14.14 3.27 -0.26
C THR A 53 -13.15 3.92 0.71
N SER A 54 -13.65 4.33 1.87
CA SER A 54 -12.85 4.86 2.97
C SER A 54 -12.74 3.83 4.09
N ILE A 55 -11.51 3.48 4.45
CA ILE A 55 -11.22 2.43 5.44
C ILE A 55 -10.74 3.07 6.74
N SER A 56 -11.41 2.72 7.84
CA SER A 56 -10.98 3.07 9.19
C SER A 56 -9.83 2.17 9.67
N ALA A 57 -9.13 2.56 10.73
CA ALA A 57 -8.08 1.72 11.31
C ALA A 57 -8.62 0.36 11.81
N LYS A 58 -9.88 0.31 12.26
CA LYS A 58 -10.52 -0.90 12.78
C LYS A 58 -10.76 -1.94 11.69
N ASP A 59 -11.13 -1.50 10.49
CA ASP A 59 -11.51 -2.39 9.38
C ASP A 59 -10.34 -2.73 8.47
N GLN A 60 -9.15 -2.16 8.71
CA GLN A 60 -7.98 -2.30 7.85
C GLN A 60 -7.59 -3.76 7.64
N GLN A 61 -7.53 -4.55 8.73
CA GLN A 61 -7.13 -5.96 8.66
C GLN A 61 -8.13 -6.78 7.83
N ARG A 62 -9.43 -6.60 8.07
CA ARG A 62 -10.49 -7.28 7.32
C ARG A 62 -10.44 -6.91 5.84
N PHE A 63 -10.28 -5.62 5.54
CA PHE A 63 -10.13 -5.16 4.16
C PHE A 63 -8.91 -5.78 3.49
N GLN A 64 -7.75 -5.83 4.18
CA GLN A 64 -6.52 -6.40 3.63
C GLN A 64 -6.69 -7.87 3.25
N ALA A 65 -7.34 -8.67 4.11
CA ALA A 65 -7.60 -10.08 3.85
C ALA A 65 -8.50 -10.27 2.62
N SER A 66 -9.62 -9.55 2.56
CA SER A 66 -10.54 -9.61 1.41
C SER A 66 -9.88 -9.10 0.12
N TYR A 67 -9.13 -7.99 0.20
CA TYR A 67 -8.44 -7.40 -0.94
C TYR A 67 -7.37 -8.33 -1.51
N ALA A 68 -6.57 -8.97 -0.66
CA ALA A 68 -5.57 -9.96 -1.09
C ALA A 68 -6.21 -11.15 -1.80
N THR A 69 -7.39 -11.59 -1.34
CA THR A 69 -8.15 -12.69 -1.95
C THR A 69 -8.62 -12.31 -3.36
N VAL A 70 -9.20 -11.11 -3.51
CA VAL A 70 -9.65 -10.58 -4.80
C VAL A 70 -8.48 -10.44 -5.78
N LEU A 71 -7.35 -9.86 -5.34
CA LEU A 71 -6.15 -9.73 -6.20
C LEU A 71 -5.63 -11.09 -6.65
N LYS A 72 -5.54 -12.06 -5.75
CA LYS A 72 -5.05 -13.41 -6.06
C LYS A 72 -5.95 -14.14 -7.05
N ALA A 73 -7.27 -13.98 -6.93
CA ALA A 73 -8.22 -14.59 -7.85
C ALA A 73 -8.13 -14.01 -9.27
N HIS A 74 -8.00 -12.68 -9.39
CA HIS A 74 -8.12 -12.02 -10.69
C HIS A 74 -6.77 -11.73 -11.39
N MET A 75 -5.63 -11.68 -10.68
CA MET A 75 -4.31 -11.42 -11.27
C MET A 75 -3.54 -12.70 -11.65
N HIS A 76 -4.19 -13.64 -12.34
CA HIS A 76 -3.61 -14.96 -12.64
C HIS A 76 -2.84 -15.03 -13.98
N ALA A 77 -3.06 -14.10 -14.91
CA ALA A 77 -2.50 -14.12 -16.27
C ALA A 77 -1.06 -13.57 -16.38
N LEU A 78 -0.28 -13.58 -15.28
CA LEU A 78 1.11 -13.12 -15.29
C LEU A 78 2.04 -14.25 -15.74
N LYS A 79 3.09 -13.91 -16.50
CA LYS A 79 4.13 -14.87 -16.88
C LYS A 79 4.68 -15.55 -15.62
N LYS A 80 4.66 -16.88 -15.61
CA LYS A 80 5.23 -17.67 -14.51
C LYS A 80 6.71 -17.30 -14.41
N ARG A 81 7.15 -16.91 -13.22
CA ARG A 81 8.57 -16.69 -12.95
C ARG A 81 9.29 -18.01 -13.21
N GLU A 82 10.09 -18.07 -14.27
CA GLU A 82 10.94 -19.23 -14.53
C GLU A 82 11.89 -19.40 -13.36
N ARG A 83 11.74 -20.51 -12.63
CA ARG A 83 12.70 -20.91 -11.60
C ARG A 83 13.97 -21.37 -12.28
N LYS A 84 14.79 -20.43 -12.76
CA LYS A 84 16.23 -20.67 -12.79
C LYS A 84 16.69 -20.69 -11.33
N ASP A 85 17.28 -21.81 -10.94
CA ASP A 85 17.91 -22.12 -9.66
C ASP A 85 17.03 -22.62 -8.52
N LYS A 86 16.60 -23.88 -8.68
CA LYS A 86 16.60 -24.86 -7.58
C LYS A 86 18.03 -25.01 -7.00
N LYS A 87 18.57 -24.03 -6.26
CA LYS A 87 19.70 -24.24 -5.32
C LYS A 87 19.98 -23.08 -4.35
N LYS A 88 18.97 -22.46 -3.71
CA LYS A 88 19.18 -21.61 -2.52
C LYS A 88 18.07 -21.72 -1.46
N ALA A 89 17.40 -22.88 -1.37
CA ALA A 89 16.36 -23.11 -0.37
C ALA A 89 16.88 -23.70 0.96
N ALA A 90 18.18 -23.56 1.28
CA ALA A 90 18.75 -24.12 2.50
C ALA A 90 19.52 -23.13 3.40
N GLU A 91 19.60 -21.83 3.07
CA GLU A 91 20.45 -20.91 3.86
C GLU A 91 19.96 -19.46 3.84
N VAL A 92 18.70 -19.20 4.19
CA VAL A 92 18.26 -17.86 4.66
C VAL A 92 17.15 -18.04 5.70
N ASN A 93 17.45 -18.83 6.74
CA ASN A 93 16.75 -18.72 8.02
C ASN A 93 17.70 -18.11 9.04
N ASN A 94 18.11 -16.86 8.82
CA ASN A 94 18.56 -15.97 9.88
C ASN A 94 18.85 -14.57 9.35
N LYS A 95 18.43 -13.56 10.14
CA LYS A 95 18.85 -12.15 10.13
C LYS A 95 18.18 -11.21 9.12
N HIS A 96 17.18 -10.48 9.63
CA HIS A 96 17.27 -9.02 9.60
C HIS A 96 16.57 -8.38 10.81
N GLU A 97 17.25 -8.43 11.95
CA GLU A 97 17.05 -7.51 13.07
C GLU A 97 17.94 -6.26 12.83
N GLY A 98 17.39 -5.08 13.11
CA GLY A 98 18.17 -3.94 13.62
C GLY A 98 18.88 -3.04 12.61
N GLY A 99 18.13 -2.18 11.91
CA GLY A 99 18.68 -0.99 11.25
C GLY A 99 18.66 0.24 12.16
N LEU A 100 19.60 0.36 13.11
CA LEU A 100 19.89 1.65 13.75
C LEU A 100 21.39 1.80 14.08
N LYS A 101 21.90 2.99 13.72
CA LYS A 101 23.15 3.66 14.12
C LYS A 101 24.41 3.30 13.31
N LYS A 102 24.96 4.31 12.63
CA LYS A 102 26.36 4.74 12.83
C LYS A 102 26.64 6.14 12.24
N PRO A 103 27.72 6.83 12.66
CA PRO A 103 27.63 8.15 13.27
C PRO A 103 28.46 9.22 12.55
N ARG A 104 28.29 10.46 13.02
CA ARG A 104 29.14 11.62 12.77
C ARG A 104 30.59 11.32 13.19
N SER A 105 31.57 11.54 12.31
CA SER A 105 32.99 11.59 12.68
C SER A 105 33.61 12.93 12.26
N THR A 106 33.94 13.73 13.27
CA THR A 106 34.95 14.79 13.23
C THR A 106 36.33 14.18 13.03
N LYS A 107 37.19 14.82 12.23
CA LYS A 107 38.63 14.86 12.47
C LYS A 107 39.25 16.07 11.76
N ALA A 108 39.94 16.88 12.56
CA ALA A 108 40.85 17.94 12.15
C ALA A 108 42.16 17.36 11.61
N THR A 109 42.79 18.07 10.67
CA THR A 109 44.21 18.54 10.66
C THR A 109 44.63 18.89 9.22
N SER A 110 44.93 20.17 8.99
CA SER A 110 46.24 20.71 8.57
C SER A 110 46.20 22.23 8.69
#